data_AF-A0A7C4KTW5-F1
#
_entry.id   AF-A0A7C4KTW5-F1
#
_cell.length_a   1.000
_cell.length_b   1.000
_cell.length_c   1.000
_cell.angle_alpha   90.00
_cell.angle_beta   90.00
_cell.angle_gamma   90.00
#
_symmetry.space_group_name_H-M   'P 1'
#
loop_
_entity.id
_entity.type
_entity.pdbx_description
1 polymer ?
#
loop_
_entity_poly.entity_id
_entity_poly.type
_entity_poly.pdbx_seq_one_letter_code
_entity_poly.pdbx_strand_id
1 'polypeptide(L)'
;MLCRVVEVVIVGRVKGYTAERELVIKLWKLGFAVMRAPASGSKIRKAKYPDVVAIKSGKVLVFEVKSRSKAENIYLRSEQVEKLREFTERSGGQAYIVIKLSGSDWRVIELECLEKMPNGNYRLSKELIMKSKTLDELLRNLRLIPSLEDFIKRSTYEGG
;
A
#
# COMPACT_ATOMS: atom_id res chain seq x y z
N MET A 1 8.23 -15.95 -26.00
CA MET A 1 8.66 -16.04 -24.58
C MET A 1 7.41 -16.08 -23.72
N LEU A 2 6.89 -17.27 -23.38
CA LEU A 2 5.72 -17.38 -22.49
C LEU A 2 6.16 -17.11 -21.05
N CYS A 3 5.72 -15.98 -20.49
CA CYS A 3 5.86 -15.70 -19.07
C CYS A 3 4.91 -16.63 -18.32
N ARG A 4 5.43 -17.71 -17.72
CA ARG A 4 4.66 -18.56 -16.80
C ARG A 4 4.25 -17.71 -15.60
N VAL A 5 2.95 -17.49 -15.44
CA VAL A 5 2.39 -16.96 -14.19
C VAL A 5 2.66 -18.00 -13.12
N VAL A 6 3.69 -17.79 -12.31
CA VAL A 6 3.95 -18.61 -11.13
C VAL A 6 2.81 -18.37 -10.14
N GLU A 7 2.01 -19.41 -9.87
CA GLU A 7 1.06 -19.40 -8.76
C GLU A 7 1.84 -19.36 -7.45
N VAL A 8 1.88 -18.19 -6.84
CA VAL A 8 2.51 -17.97 -5.55
C VAL A 8 1.58 -18.47 -4.45
N VAL A 9 1.69 -19.76 -4.09
CA VAL A 9 1.02 -20.35 -2.93
C VAL A 9 1.84 -20.03 -1.68
N ILE A 10 1.32 -19.17 -0.79
CA ILE A 10 2.00 -18.80 0.47
C ILE A 10 1.15 -19.21 1.67
N VAL A 11 1.66 -20.18 2.44
CA VAL A 11 1.07 -20.72 3.69
C VAL A 11 1.31 -19.75 4.87
N GLY A 12 0.29 -19.56 5.72
CA GLY A 12 0.17 -18.41 6.64
C GLY A 12 0.57 -18.63 8.11
N ARG A 13 0.84 -17.51 8.81
CA ARG A 13 0.76 -17.33 10.28
C ARG A 13 0.54 -15.84 10.65
N VAL A 14 -0.38 -15.57 11.57
CA VAL A 14 -0.70 -14.29 12.29
C VAL A 14 -1.42 -13.17 11.50
N LYS A 15 -2.41 -12.51 12.12
CA LYS A 15 -3.33 -11.51 11.51
C LYS A 15 -2.64 -10.31 10.84
N GLY A 16 -1.53 -9.80 11.37
CA GLY A 16 -0.78 -8.68 10.74
C GLY A 16 -0.09 -9.08 9.44
N TYR A 17 0.51 -10.27 9.43
CA TYR A 17 1.13 -10.92 8.26
C TYR A 17 0.11 -11.27 7.17
N THR A 18 -1.18 -11.30 7.52
CA THR A 18 -2.30 -11.57 6.61
C THR A 18 -2.62 -10.32 5.78
N ALA A 19 -2.69 -9.13 6.40
CA ALA A 19 -2.98 -7.91 5.67
C ALA A 19 -1.89 -7.55 4.65
N GLU A 20 -0.61 -7.58 5.02
CA GLU A 20 0.49 -7.33 4.06
C GLU A 20 0.43 -8.32 2.88
N ARG A 21 0.11 -9.59 3.14
CA ARG A 21 -0.09 -10.61 2.10
C ARG A 21 -1.24 -10.31 1.19
N GLU A 22 -2.39 -10.00 1.75
CA GLU A 22 -3.58 -9.65 0.99
C GLU A 22 -3.29 -8.47 0.07
N LEU A 23 -2.57 -7.45 0.56
CA LEU A 23 -2.14 -6.32 -0.25
C LEU A 23 -1.19 -6.76 -1.38
N VAL A 24 -0.18 -7.58 -1.07
CA VAL A 24 0.76 -8.11 -2.07
C VAL A 24 0.03 -8.90 -3.15
N ILE A 25 -0.87 -9.81 -2.77
CA ILE A 25 -1.65 -10.63 -3.70
C ILE A 25 -2.57 -9.74 -4.55
N LYS A 26 -3.25 -8.76 -3.94
CA LYS A 26 -4.11 -7.81 -4.66
C LYS A 26 -3.31 -7.03 -5.70
N LEU A 27 -2.18 -6.43 -5.32
CA LEU A 27 -1.33 -5.67 -6.23
C LEU A 27 -0.71 -6.55 -7.32
N TRP A 28 -0.28 -7.77 -6.98
CA TRP A 28 0.24 -8.73 -7.95
C TRP A 28 -0.80 -9.09 -9.03
N LYS A 29 -2.04 -9.38 -8.62
CA LYS A 29 -3.15 -9.64 -9.55
C LYS A 29 -3.48 -8.43 -10.44
N LEU A 30 -3.20 -7.22 -9.97
CA LEU A 30 -3.33 -5.98 -10.74
C LEU A 30 -2.12 -5.69 -11.65
N GLY A 31 -1.14 -6.60 -11.73
CA GLY A 31 0.00 -6.50 -12.64
C GLY A 31 1.14 -5.60 -12.13
N PHE A 32 1.26 -5.44 -10.81
CA PHE A 32 2.42 -4.77 -10.20
C PHE A 32 3.55 -5.78 -9.97
N ALA A 33 4.80 -5.31 -10.08
CA ALA A 33 5.94 -5.98 -9.46
C ALA A 33 5.95 -5.62 -7.97
N VAL A 34 5.82 -6.61 -7.07
CA VAL A 34 5.60 -6.36 -5.64
C VAL A 34 6.61 -7.08 -4.78
N MET A 35 7.14 -6.39 -3.77
CA MET A 35 7.99 -6.96 -2.73
C MET A 35 7.45 -6.61 -1.35
N ARG A 36 7.69 -7.50 -0.39
CA ARG A 36 7.39 -7.30 1.04
C ARG A 36 8.67 -7.32 1.83
N ALA A 37 8.78 -6.49 2.87
CA ALA A 37 9.95 -6.51 3.75
C ALA A 37 10.19 -7.91 4.36
N PRO A 38 11.46 -8.30 4.55
CA PRO A 38 11.80 -9.54 5.24
C PRO A 38 11.33 -9.51 6.70
N ALA A 39 10.90 -10.66 7.23
CA ALA A 39 10.30 -10.77 8.56
C ALA A 39 11.30 -10.58 9.73
N SER A 40 12.62 -10.68 9.49
CA SER A 40 13.65 -10.54 10.52
C SER A 40 14.74 -9.56 10.09
N GLY A 41 14.91 -8.45 10.81
CA GLY A 41 16.00 -7.49 10.65
C GLY A 41 17.37 -7.97 11.17
N SER A 42 17.55 -9.27 11.37
CA SER A 42 18.69 -9.86 12.10
C SER A 42 20.04 -9.74 11.40
N LYS A 43 20.10 -9.40 10.10
CA LYS A 43 21.37 -9.28 9.36
C LYS A 43 21.70 -7.86 8.87
N ILE A 44 20.77 -6.93 8.90
CA ILE A 44 21.02 -5.53 8.50
C ILE A 44 20.34 -4.60 9.51
N ARG A 45 20.97 -4.43 10.69
CA ARG A 45 20.45 -3.58 11.79
C ARG A 45 20.20 -2.11 11.39
N LYS A 46 20.66 -1.67 10.22
CA LYS A 46 20.57 -0.28 9.74
C LYS A 46 19.56 -0.05 8.61
N ALA A 47 19.07 -1.10 7.94
CA ALA A 47 18.18 -0.91 6.80
C ALA A 47 16.73 -0.77 7.26
N LYS A 48 16.14 0.39 6.99
CA LYS A 48 14.75 0.68 7.32
C LYS A 48 13.89 0.33 6.10
N TYR A 49 13.18 -0.80 6.16
CA TYR A 49 12.36 -1.28 5.04
C TYR A 49 10.88 -0.90 5.21
N PRO A 50 10.23 -0.31 4.19
CA PRO A 50 8.77 -0.22 4.15
C PRO A 50 8.15 -1.62 4.16
N ASP A 51 6.89 -1.75 4.58
CA ASP A 51 6.26 -3.06 4.70
C ASP A 51 6.06 -3.70 3.32
N VAL A 52 5.58 -2.92 2.34
CA VAL A 52 5.38 -3.34 0.95
C VAL A 52 5.89 -2.28 -0.01
N VAL A 53 6.53 -2.70 -1.08
CA VAL A 53 6.87 -1.86 -2.24
C VAL A 53 6.22 -2.46 -3.47
N ALA A 54 5.57 -1.63 -4.27
CA ALA A 54 4.96 -2.04 -5.52
C ALA A 54 5.35 -1.10 -6.65
N ILE A 55 5.72 -1.66 -7.79
CA ILE A 55 6.21 -0.92 -8.95
C ILE A 55 5.37 -1.30 -10.16
N LYS A 56 4.89 -0.29 -10.89
CA LYS A 56 4.20 -0.48 -12.16
C LYS A 56 4.37 0.75 -13.04
N SER A 57 4.73 0.54 -14.31
CA SER A 57 4.91 1.60 -15.30
C SER A 57 5.82 2.75 -14.81
N GLY A 58 6.94 2.39 -14.16
CA GLY A 58 7.90 3.36 -13.61
C GLY A 58 7.48 4.03 -12.30
N LYS A 59 6.24 3.88 -11.83
CA LYS A 59 5.79 4.43 -10.54
C LYS A 59 6.14 3.48 -9.41
N VAL A 60 6.84 3.99 -8.40
CA VAL A 60 7.21 3.28 -7.18
C VAL A 60 6.29 3.69 -6.05
N LEU A 61 5.47 2.76 -5.57
CA LEU A 61 4.57 2.95 -4.43
C LEU A 61 5.12 2.24 -3.21
N VAL A 62 5.19 2.96 -2.10
CA VAL A 62 5.81 2.52 -0.85
C VAL A 62 4.74 2.52 0.23
N PHE A 63 4.54 1.40 0.90
CA PHE A 63 3.42 1.21 1.82
C PHE A 63 3.88 0.79 3.21
N GLU A 64 3.33 1.47 4.22
CA GLU A 64 3.25 0.94 5.59
C GLU A 64 1.82 0.42 5.82
N VAL A 65 1.70 -0.83 6.25
CA VAL A 65 0.42 -1.54 6.32
C VAL A 65 -0.05 -1.60 7.78
N LYS A 66 -1.29 -1.19 8.00
CA LYS A 66 -1.99 -1.36 9.28
C LYS A 66 -3.27 -2.15 9.06
N SER A 67 -3.67 -2.93 10.06
CA SER A 67 -4.96 -3.62 10.08
C SER A 67 -5.69 -3.30 11.37
N ARG A 68 -7.00 -3.05 11.26
CA ARG A 68 -7.91 -2.81 12.38
C ARG A 68 -9.26 -3.50 12.12
N SER A 69 -9.92 -3.92 13.19
CA SER A 69 -11.28 -4.46 13.11
C SER A 69 -12.31 -3.39 12.82
N LYS A 70 -12.08 -2.16 13.31
CA LYS A 70 -12.96 -1.00 13.14
C LYS A 70 -12.14 0.27 12.94
N ALA A 71 -12.76 1.32 12.37
CA ALA A 71 -12.11 2.62 12.25
C ALA A 71 -11.98 3.29 13.63
N GLU A 72 -10.74 3.50 14.04
CA GLU A 72 -10.34 4.15 15.28
C GLU A 72 -9.03 4.90 15.06
N ASN A 73 -8.62 5.72 16.04
CA ASN A 73 -7.37 6.46 15.93
C ASN A 73 -6.18 5.50 15.83
N ILE A 74 -5.29 5.74 14.86
CA ILE A 74 -4.05 4.98 14.69
C ILE A 74 -2.88 5.93 14.97
N TYR A 75 -1.97 5.48 15.82
CA TYR A 75 -0.74 6.21 16.13
C TYR A 75 0.43 5.58 15.37
N LEU A 76 1.23 6.43 14.74
CA LEU A 76 2.46 6.04 14.04
C LEU A 76 3.66 6.64 14.76
N ARG A 77 4.69 5.83 14.96
CA ARG A 77 5.96 6.33 15.51
C ARG A 77 6.67 7.19 14.48
N SER A 78 7.40 8.21 14.94
CA SER A 78 8.24 9.05 14.06
C SER A 78 9.18 8.23 13.18
N GLU A 79 9.81 7.20 13.74
CA GLU A 79 10.71 6.29 13.03
C GLU A 79 10.05 5.57 11.84
N GLN A 80 8.76 5.24 11.95
CA GLN A 80 8.02 4.58 10.86
C GLN A 80 7.81 5.55 9.69
N VAL A 81 7.47 6.80 10.00
CA VAL A 81 7.28 7.85 8.99
C VAL A 81 8.61 8.22 8.34
N GLU A 82 9.67 8.36 9.15
CA GLU A 82 11.00 8.70 8.67
C GLU A 82 11.59 7.62 7.76
N LYS A 83 11.36 6.34 8.10
CA LYS A 83 11.70 5.20 7.23
C LYS A 83 11.06 5.33 5.84
N LEU A 84 9.78 5.67 5.78
CA LEU A 84 9.08 5.82 4.49
C LEU A 84 9.64 7.00 3.71
N ARG A 85 9.86 8.14 4.39
CA ARG A 85 10.44 9.35 3.80
C ARG A 85 11.80 9.07 3.17
N GLU A 86 12.71 8.47 3.94
CA GLU A 86 14.06 8.11 3.48
C GLU A 86 14.00 7.16 2.27
N PHE A 87 13.10 6.17 2.29
CA PHE A 87 12.95 5.24 1.17
C PHE A 87 12.48 5.96 -0.10
N THR A 88 11.46 6.82 0.01
CA THR A 88 10.90 7.54 -1.13
C THR A 88 11.85 8.59 -1.70
N GLU A 89 12.64 9.26 -0.86
CA GLU A 89 13.67 10.21 -1.30
C GLU A 89 14.72 9.51 -2.17
N ARG A 90 15.16 8.32 -1.76
CA ARG A 90 16.12 7.52 -2.52
C ARG A 90 15.53 6.91 -3.79
N SER A 91 14.26 6.50 -3.76
CA SER A 91 13.63 5.76 -4.86
C SER A 91 12.90 6.64 -5.87
N GLY A 92 12.69 7.94 -5.58
CA GLY A 92 11.78 8.80 -6.33
C GLY A 92 10.32 8.34 -6.26
N GLY A 93 9.96 7.60 -5.22
CA GLY A 93 8.63 6.99 -5.05
C GLY A 93 7.66 7.83 -4.24
N GLN A 94 6.45 7.31 -4.06
CA GLN A 94 5.42 7.92 -3.19
C GLN A 94 5.06 6.98 -2.05
N ALA A 95 4.96 7.54 -0.83
CA ALA A 95 4.70 6.79 0.38
C ALA A 95 3.27 6.96 0.86
N TYR A 96 2.67 5.86 1.31
CA TYR A 96 1.33 5.84 1.84
C TYR A 96 1.21 4.95 3.07
N ILE A 97 0.32 5.34 3.97
CA ILE A 97 -0.17 4.47 5.04
C ILE A 97 -1.44 3.79 4.53
N VAL A 98 -1.41 2.47 4.50
CA VAL A 98 -2.50 1.63 3.97
C VAL A 98 -3.16 0.89 5.12
N ILE A 99 -4.46 1.09 5.30
CA ILE A 99 -5.21 0.57 6.43
C ILE A 99 -6.28 -0.41 5.94
N LYS A 100 -6.17 -1.67 6.35
CA LYS A 100 -7.25 -2.66 6.20
C LYS A 100 -8.23 -2.53 7.35
N LEU A 101 -9.47 -2.16 7.04
CA LEU A 101 -10.60 -2.30 7.95
C LEU A 101 -11.32 -3.63 7.68
N SER A 102 -11.76 -4.33 8.72
CA SER A 102 -12.50 -5.59 8.55
C SER A 102 -13.84 -5.33 7.88
N GLY A 103 -14.18 -6.13 6.85
CA GLY A 103 -15.43 -5.94 6.09
C GLY A 103 -15.51 -4.67 5.24
N SER A 104 -14.43 -3.92 5.06
CA SER A 104 -14.39 -2.73 4.20
C SER A 104 -13.17 -2.71 3.27
N ASP A 105 -13.19 -1.78 2.33
CA ASP A 105 -12.07 -1.52 1.43
C ASP A 105 -10.82 -1.02 2.17
N TRP A 106 -9.70 -1.17 1.48
CA TRP A 106 -8.41 -0.64 1.89
C TRP A 106 -8.43 0.89 1.83
N ARG A 107 -8.11 1.54 2.94
CA ARG A 107 -7.97 3.00 3.05
C ARG A 107 -6.53 3.42 2.88
N VAL A 108 -6.29 4.56 2.26
CA VAL A 108 -4.95 5.04 1.90
C VAL A 108 -4.80 6.50 2.27
N ILE A 109 -3.74 6.79 3.04
CA ILE A 109 -3.39 8.14 3.46
C ILE A 109 -1.98 8.43 2.95
N GLU A 110 -1.82 9.55 2.25
CA GLU A 110 -0.54 10.01 1.73
C GLU A 110 0.35 10.47 2.89
N LEU A 111 1.66 10.19 2.81
CA LEU A 111 2.60 10.53 3.89
C LEU A 111 2.61 12.03 4.22
N GLU A 112 2.33 12.88 3.22
CA GLU A 112 2.29 14.34 3.33
C GLU A 112 1.07 14.85 4.10
N CYS A 113 0.00 14.05 4.18
CA CYS A 113 -1.22 14.40 4.93
C CYS A 113 -1.12 14.06 6.43
N LEU A 114 0.05 13.59 6.90
CA LEU A 114 0.22 13.18 8.30
C LEU A 114 0.43 14.37 9.22
N GLU A 115 -0.42 14.51 10.24
CA GLU A 115 -0.26 15.49 11.29
C GLU A 115 0.69 14.99 12.39
N LYS A 116 1.76 15.75 12.63
CA LYS A 116 2.71 15.49 13.71
C LYS A 116 2.17 16.03 15.03
N MET A 117 2.17 15.20 16.06
CA MET A 117 1.78 15.55 17.42
C MET A 117 2.95 16.21 18.17
N PRO A 118 2.68 16.93 19.29
CA PRO A 118 3.72 17.56 20.11
C PRO A 118 4.80 16.60 20.61
N ASN A 119 4.45 15.32 20.84
CA ASN A 119 5.40 14.28 21.26
C ASN A 119 6.28 13.72 20.11
N GLY A 120 6.17 14.29 18.91
CA GLY A 120 6.94 13.89 17.74
C GLY A 120 6.36 12.71 16.94
N ASN A 121 5.37 11.99 17.46
CA ASN A 121 4.67 10.92 16.75
C ASN A 121 3.55 11.48 15.87
N TYR A 122 2.86 10.62 15.11
CA TYR A 122 1.78 11.01 14.22
C TYR A 122 0.47 10.33 14.62
N ARG A 123 -0.65 11.02 14.38
CA ARG A 123 -2.00 10.50 14.62
C ARG A 123 -2.82 10.52 13.35
N LEU A 124 -3.36 9.36 12.99
CA LEU A 124 -4.42 9.22 12.02
C LEU A 124 -5.75 9.20 12.77
N SER A 125 -6.50 10.29 12.67
CA SER A 125 -7.82 10.34 13.30
C SER A 125 -8.79 9.36 12.60
N LYS A 126 -9.77 8.84 13.34
CA LYS A 126 -10.85 8.04 12.76
C LYS A 126 -11.51 8.75 11.57
N GLU A 127 -11.75 10.05 11.69
CA GLU A 127 -12.36 10.86 10.65
C GLU A 127 -11.50 10.92 9.38
N LEU A 128 -10.20 11.17 9.53
CA LEU A 128 -9.24 11.16 8.41
C LEU A 128 -9.26 9.80 7.70
N ILE A 129 -9.23 8.70 8.46
CA ILE A 129 -9.26 7.34 7.90
C ILE A 129 -10.54 7.11 7.10
N MET A 130 -11.69 7.52 7.63
CA MET A 130 -12.98 7.33 6.97
C MET A 130 -13.15 8.18 5.71
N LYS A 131 -12.59 9.40 5.69
CA LYS A 131 -12.62 10.32 4.54
C LYS A 131 -11.52 10.03 3.52
N SER A 132 -10.53 9.21 3.88
CA SER A 132 -9.40 8.91 2.99
C SER A 132 -9.81 8.08 1.77
N LYS A 133 -9.02 8.23 0.71
CA LYS A 133 -9.19 7.50 -0.55
C LYS A 133 -9.08 5.99 -0.29
N THR A 134 -9.81 5.21 -1.08
CA THR A 134 -9.57 3.77 -1.17
C THR A 134 -8.30 3.48 -1.96
N LEU A 135 -7.75 2.28 -1.82
CA LEU A 135 -6.61 1.84 -2.63
C LEU A 135 -6.92 1.89 -4.12
N ASP A 136 -8.13 1.46 -4.52
CA ASP A 136 -8.49 1.40 -5.93
C ASP A 136 -8.65 2.82 -6.53
N GLU A 137 -9.18 3.77 -5.75
CA GLU A 137 -9.20 5.19 -6.13
C GLU A 137 -7.79 5.76 -6.28
N LEU A 138 -6.86 5.48 -5.36
CA LEU A 138 -5.47 5.89 -5.51
C LEU A 138 -4.89 5.35 -6.83
N LEU A 139 -5.03 4.06 -7.08
CA LEU A 139 -4.42 3.42 -8.25
C LEU A 139 -5.02 3.93 -9.57
N ARG A 140 -6.33 4.24 -9.60
CA ARG A 140 -6.98 4.89 -10.75
C ARG A 140 -6.48 6.32 -10.96
N ASN A 141 -6.37 7.11 -9.90
CA ASN A 141 -5.86 8.48 -9.98
C ASN A 141 -4.42 8.51 -10.51
N LEU A 142 -3.61 7.52 -10.15
CA LEU A 142 -2.27 7.34 -10.68
C LEU A 142 -2.23 6.72 -12.08
N ARG A 143 -3.39 6.41 -12.70
CA ARG A 143 -3.51 5.73 -14.00
C ARG A 143 -2.78 4.38 -14.06
N LEU A 144 -2.73 3.66 -12.93
CA LEU A 144 -2.05 2.37 -12.81
C LEU A 144 -3.00 1.17 -12.99
N ILE A 145 -4.30 1.40 -12.85
CA ILE A 145 -5.36 0.48 -13.22
C ILE A 145 -6.39 1.22 -14.10
N PRO A 146 -7.14 0.52 -14.96
CA PRO A 146 -8.13 1.16 -15.82
C PRO A 146 -9.14 1.97 -15.02
N SER A 147 -9.48 3.15 -15.54
CA SER A 147 -10.63 3.90 -15.07
C SER A 147 -11.94 3.26 -15.55
N LEU A 148 -13.07 3.68 -14.98
CA LEU A 148 -14.38 3.28 -15.49
C LEU A 148 -14.56 3.73 -16.95
N GLU A 149 -14.06 4.91 -17.30
CA GLU A 149 -14.10 5.44 -18.67
C GLU A 149 -13.28 4.57 -19.63
N ASP A 150 -12.10 4.10 -19.23
CA ASP A 150 -11.26 3.21 -20.04
C ASP A 150 -11.95 1.86 -20.30
N PHE A 151 -12.72 1.38 -19.31
CA PHE A 151 -13.50 0.15 -19.46
C PHE A 151 -14.66 0.35 -20.44
N ILE A 152 -15.43 1.43 -20.30
CA ILE A 152 -16.54 1.77 -21.19
C ILE A 152 -16.03 1.92 -22.63
N LYS A 153 -14.94 2.67 -22.84
CA LYS A 153 -14.34 2.84 -24.16
C LYS A 153 -13.94 1.50 -24.79
N ARG A 154 -13.28 0.60 -24.04
CA ARG A 154 -12.94 -0.73 -24.56
C ARG A 154 -14.17 -1.53 -24.98
N SER A 155 -15.22 -1.54 -24.15
CA SER A 155 -16.46 -2.25 -24.48
C SER A 155 -17.18 -1.70 -25.71
N THR A 156 -17.06 -0.40 -26.00
CA THR A 156 -17.65 0.20 -27.21
C THR A 156 -16.86 -0.08 -28.48
N TYR A 157 -15.54 -0.35 -28.40
CA TYR A 157 -14.70 -0.68 -29.55
C TYR A 157 -14.64 -2.19 -29.86
N GLU A 158 -14.90 -3.06 -28.88
CA GLU A 158 -14.92 -4.52 -29.07
C GLU A 158 -16.31 -5.07 -29.47
N GLY A 159 -17.35 -4.22 -29.45
CA GLY A 159 -18.73 -4.57 -29.77
C GLY A 159 -19.24 -4.12 -31.14
N GLY A 160 -18.37 -3.62 -32.03
CA GLY A 160 -18.69 -3.23 -33.41
C GLY A 160 -17.63 -3.73 -34.39
#